data_AF-A0A1X9YIX4-F1
#
_entry.id   AF-A0A1X9YIX4-F1
#
_cell.length_a   1.000
_cell.length_b   1.000
_cell.length_c   1.000
_cell.angle_alpha   90.00
_cell.angle_beta   90.00
_cell.angle_gamma   90.00
#
_symmetry.space_group_name_H-M   'P 1'
#
loop_
_entity.id
_entity.type
_entity.pdbx_description
1 polymer ?
#
loop_
_entity_poly.entity_id
_entity_poly.type
_entity_poly.pdbx_seq_one_letter_code
_entity_poly.pdbx_strand_id
1 'polypeptide(L)'
;MKPAVKRSVWAAILAIATAATAAPRPPQPMASYVVRPGDTLYTLAAQYFVGQNDFATVQRINHIANPYRIPVGRTLNIPKHLLRRELTAARVKTFSGPVVVTVAGSKAAIKVGLPIGETSTIETGANAFLTLALADGSIVSIPSQSRVQVQRLRRIVMTGAVERDFAIERGRARAIVTPMPDPDSSFHITTPVAVSAVRGTEYRVGYDPAEQEATTEVIEGKVAFASSDKHRNLLIPAGFGTSSDSAAPNTPIALLGAPVLVQPGRTQHEPELAFALEPMAAAKGYHVTIARDAGFLDVIREEETATPSTQMASLPDGTYFVRVSATDANGLEGLAETYAFERRLNNVRTAMDQKQDRGHRYYQFRWDAQGQGIPRFRFQLGTCGEAAAPLVDEVSLDTRSITIRDLPAGTYCWRVMSLLFADGKANGAWSRSERFHIATTR
;
A
#
# COMPACT_ATOMS: atom_id res chain seq x y z
N MET A 1 -37.51 78.26 -58.19
CA MET A 1 -36.60 77.29 -58.87
C MET A 1 -36.28 76.17 -57.89
N LYS A 2 -36.43 74.92 -58.34
CA LYS A 2 -36.50 73.67 -57.56
C LYS A 2 -35.22 73.39 -56.73
N PRO A 3 -35.32 72.94 -55.46
CA PRO A 3 -34.25 72.21 -54.81
C PRO A 3 -34.49 70.68 -54.81
N ALA A 4 -33.38 69.97 -54.66
CA ALA A 4 -33.15 68.56 -54.94
C ALA A 4 -33.87 67.56 -54.03
N VAL A 5 -34.28 66.44 -54.62
CA VAL A 5 -34.81 65.23 -53.96
C VAL A 5 -33.64 64.35 -53.51
N LYS A 6 -33.50 64.12 -52.21
CA LYS A 6 -32.61 63.09 -51.65
C LYS A 6 -33.35 61.75 -51.61
N ARG A 7 -32.81 60.72 -52.26
CA ARG A 7 -33.28 59.33 -52.21
C ARG A 7 -32.57 58.62 -51.05
N SER A 8 -33.34 58.14 -50.08
CA SER A 8 -32.87 57.27 -49.00
C SER A 8 -33.15 55.81 -49.36
N VAL A 9 -32.09 55.01 -49.47
CA VAL A 9 -32.16 53.56 -49.70
C VAL A 9 -32.39 52.86 -48.36
N TRP A 10 -33.44 52.05 -48.25
CA TRP A 10 -33.67 51.16 -47.12
C TRP A 10 -33.13 49.76 -47.47
N ALA A 11 -32.17 49.26 -46.69
CA ALA A 11 -31.68 47.89 -46.77
C ALA A 11 -32.47 47.02 -45.78
N ALA A 12 -33.15 45.99 -46.29
CA ALA A 12 -33.82 44.98 -45.48
C ALA A 12 -32.82 43.90 -45.05
N ILE A 13 -32.61 43.72 -43.75
CA ILE A 13 -31.82 42.63 -43.17
C ILE A 13 -32.76 41.45 -42.93
N LEU A 14 -32.55 40.36 -43.67
CA LEU A 14 -33.24 39.09 -43.51
C LEU A 14 -32.50 38.26 -42.45
N ALA A 15 -33.10 38.08 -41.28
CA ALA A 15 -32.54 37.22 -40.22
C ALA A 15 -32.81 35.74 -40.54
N ILE A 16 -31.76 35.00 -40.91
CA ILE A 16 -31.79 33.54 -41.03
C ILE A 16 -31.55 32.96 -39.63
N ALA A 17 -32.58 32.38 -39.02
CA ALA A 17 -32.46 31.64 -37.77
C ALA A 17 -31.78 30.29 -38.03
N THR A 18 -30.52 30.16 -37.61
CA THR A 18 -29.80 28.89 -37.57
C THR A 18 -30.36 28.03 -36.43
N ALA A 19 -31.09 26.97 -36.78
CA ALA A 19 -31.51 25.96 -35.82
C ALA A 19 -30.27 25.22 -35.30
N ALA A 20 -29.88 25.49 -34.06
CA ALA A 20 -28.84 24.74 -33.37
C ALA A 20 -29.31 23.29 -33.17
N THR A 21 -28.72 22.35 -33.92
CA THR A 21 -28.89 20.92 -33.70
C THR A 21 -28.29 20.58 -32.34
N ALA A 22 -29.14 20.29 -31.36
CA ALA A 22 -28.72 19.80 -30.05
C ALA A 22 -27.92 18.51 -30.22
N ALA A 23 -26.69 18.49 -29.68
CA ALA A 23 -25.87 17.29 -29.65
C ALA A 23 -26.63 16.14 -28.94
N PRO A 24 -26.51 14.89 -29.42
CA PRO A 24 -27.18 13.76 -28.81
C PRO A 24 -26.75 13.61 -27.35
N ARG A 25 -27.73 13.61 -26.43
CA ARG A 25 -27.50 13.43 -25.00
C ARG A 25 -26.85 12.05 -24.79
N PRO A 26 -25.77 11.93 -23.99
CA PRO A 26 -25.14 10.64 -23.76
C PRO A 26 -26.16 9.64 -23.20
N PRO A 27 -26.11 8.36 -23.63
CA PRO A 27 -27.03 7.33 -23.19
C PRO A 27 -27.00 7.23 -21.67
N GLN A 28 -28.16 7.33 -21.04
CA GLN A 28 -28.24 7.25 -19.58
C GLN A 28 -28.00 5.81 -19.13
N PRO A 29 -27.23 5.59 -18.06
CA PRO A 29 -27.05 4.24 -17.52
C PRO A 29 -28.40 3.70 -17.03
N MET A 30 -28.78 2.53 -17.56
CA MET A 30 -30.02 1.84 -17.26
C MET A 30 -29.71 0.57 -16.45
N ALA A 31 -30.58 0.23 -15.51
CA ALA A 31 -30.62 -1.06 -14.83
C ALA A 31 -31.76 -1.90 -15.41
N SER A 32 -31.56 -3.21 -15.49
CA SER A 32 -32.60 -4.15 -15.92
C SER A 32 -33.26 -4.82 -14.71
N TYR A 33 -34.59 -4.87 -14.69
CA TYR A 33 -35.36 -5.53 -13.63
C TYR A 33 -36.40 -6.48 -14.23
N VAL A 34 -36.39 -7.74 -13.79
CA VAL A 34 -37.40 -8.73 -14.21
C VAL A 34 -38.57 -8.70 -13.24
N VAL A 35 -39.75 -8.36 -13.75
CA VAL A 35 -40.99 -8.22 -12.99
C VAL A 35 -41.38 -9.53 -12.33
N ARG A 36 -41.60 -9.50 -11.01
CA ARG A 36 -42.00 -10.63 -10.17
C ARG A 36 -43.51 -10.64 -9.94
N PRO A 37 -44.09 -11.78 -9.51
CA PRO A 37 -45.50 -11.84 -9.12
C PRO A 37 -45.83 -10.80 -8.05
N GLY A 38 -46.86 -9.98 -8.29
CA GLY A 38 -47.29 -8.91 -7.38
C GLY A 38 -46.65 -7.54 -7.61
N ASP A 39 -45.69 -7.43 -8.53
CA ASP A 39 -45.07 -6.14 -8.86
C ASP A 39 -46.01 -5.22 -9.66
N THR A 40 -45.99 -3.95 -9.29
CA THR A 40 -46.60 -2.84 -10.02
C THR A 40 -45.60 -1.70 -10.07
N LEU A 41 -45.79 -0.72 -10.96
CA LEU A 41 -44.87 0.41 -11.02
C LEU A 41 -44.93 1.24 -9.71
N TYR A 42 -46.08 1.22 -9.02
CA TYR A 42 -46.24 1.86 -7.71
C TYR A 42 -45.48 1.14 -6.59
N THR A 43 -45.58 -0.18 -6.51
CA THR A 43 -44.86 -0.97 -5.48
C THR A 43 -43.36 -0.93 -5.73
N LEU A 44 -42.92 -1.01 -6.99
CA LEU A 44 -41.52 -0.85 -7.35
C LEU A 44 -40.99 0.54 -7.01
N ALA A 45 -41.76 1.60 -7.29
CA ALA A 45 -41.34 2.96 -6.93
C ALA A 45 -41.25 3.18 -5.42
N ALA A 46 -42.23 2.69 -4.66
CA ALA A 46 -42.23 2.77 -3.20
C ALA A 46 -41.04 2.03 -2.58
N GLN A 47 -40.66 0.89 -3.16
CA GLN A 47 -39.59 0.05 -2.62
C GLN A 47 -38.19 0.48 -3.08
N TYR A 48 -38.05 0.91 -4.34
CA TYR A 48 -36.76 0.99 -5.01
C TYR A 48 -36.41 2.35 -5.60
N PHE A 49 -37.34 3.29 -5.75
CA PHE A 49 -37.05 4.58 -6.39
C PHE A 49 -36.78 5.68 -5.36
N VAL A 50 -36.13 6.76 -5.80
CA VAL A 50 -35.84 7.93 -4.97
C VAL A 50 -37.14 8.68 -4.66
N GLY A 51 -37.99 8.89 -5.67
CA GLY A 51 -39.30 9.50 -5.53
C GLY A 51 -40.43 8.57 -5.95
N GLN A 52 -41.56 8.64 -5.25
CA GLN A 52 -42.75 7.86 -5.60
C GLN A 52 -43.19 8.14 -7.04
N ASN A 53 -43.13 9.38 -7.52
CA ASN A 53 -43.57 9.76 -8.87
C ASN A 53 -42.61 9.34 -10.00
N ASP A 54 -41.43 8.80 -9.68
CA ASP A 54 -40.45 8.37 -10.69
C ASP A 54 -40.96 7.18 -11.53
N PHE A 55 -41.99 6.49 -11.04
CA PHE A 55 -42.69 5.45 -11.79
C PHE A 55 -43.19 5.94 -13.15
N ALA A 56 -43.60 7.21 -13.27
CA ALA A 56 -44.10 7.78 -14.52
C ALA A 56 -43.00 7.83 -15.60
N THR A 57 -41.75 8.12 -15.19
CA THR A 57 -40.60 8.09 -16.09
C THR A 57 -40.31 6.66 -16.56
N VAL A 58 -40.33 5.70 -15.63
CA VAL A 58 -40.14 4.28 -15.94
C VAL A 58 -41.26 3.74 -16.84
N GLN A 59 -42.51 4.15 -16.59
CA GLN A 59 -43.68 3.79 -17.40
C GLN A 59 -43.50 4.21 -18.86
N ARG A 60 -43.10 5.47 -19.08
CA ARG A 60 -42.90 6.04 -20.42
C ARG A 60 -41.75 5.37 -21.16
N ILE A 61 -40.62 5.14 -20.49
CA ILE A 61 -39.45 4.48 -21.07
C ILE A 61 -39.76 3.04 -21.50
N ASN A 62 -40.57 2.33 -20.72
CA ASN A 62 -40.88 0.92 -20.96
C ASN A 62 -42.18 0.70 -21.75
N HIS A 63 -42.85 1.77 -22.19
CA HIS A 63 -44.14 1.73 -22.90
C HIS A 63 -45.19 0.88 -22.18
N ILE A 64 -45.38 1.14 -20.87
CA ILE A 64 -46.33 0.40 -20.03
C ILE A 64 -47.69 1.10 -20.08
N ALA A 65 -48.70 0.40 -20.60
CA ALA A 65 -50.06 0.94 -20.73
C ALA A 65 -50.75 1.14 -19.37
N ASN A 66 -50.64 0.17 -18.46
CA ASN A 66 -51.26 0.24 -17.12
C ASN A 66 -50.19 0.12 -16.02
N PRO A 67 -49.94 1.17 -15.21
CA PRO A 67 -48.92 1.15 -14.16
C PRO A 67 -49.26 0.20 -13.00
N TYR A 68 -50.52 -0.20 -12.86
CA TYR A 68 -50.99 -1.15 -11.83
C TYR A 68 -50.91 -2.61 -12.26
N ARG A 69 -50.59 -2.89 -13.53
CA ARG A 69 -50.51 -4.26 -14.06
C ARG A 69 -49.35 -4.38 -15.02
N ILE A 70 -48.28 -5.02 -14.56
CA ILE A 70 -47.12 -5.34 -15.38
C ILE A 70 -47.07 -6.86 -15.59
N PRO A 71 -46.86 -7.36 -16.83
CA PRO A 71 -46.67 -8.79 -17.05
C PRO A 71 -45.46 -9.33 -16.27
N VAL A 72 -45.66 -10.42 -15.53
CA VAL A 72 -44.58 -11.14 -14.84
C VAL A 72 -43.55 -11.64 -15.87
N GLY A 73 -42.27 -11.57 -15.52
CA GLY A 73 -41.16 -11.94 -16.41
C GLY A 73 -40.76 -10.86 -17.42
N ARG A 74 -41.51 -9.75 -17.53
CA ARG A 74 -41.11 -8.62 -18.37
C ARG A 74 -39.87 -7.95 -17.80
N THR A 75 -38.88 -7.66 -18.66
CA THR A 75 -37.70 -6.85 -18.28
C THR A 75 -38.02 -5.36 -18.41
N LEU A 76 -37.81 -4.62 -17.32
CA LEU A 76 -37.91 -3.17 -17.27
C LEU A 76 -36.52 -2.55 -17.34
N ASN A 77 -36.38 -1.51 -18.15
CA ASN A 77 -35.21 -0.65 -18.20
C ASN A 77 -35.46 0.58 -17.33
N ILE A 78 -34.69 0.69 -16.25
CA ILE A 78 -34.90 1.71 -15.21
C ILE A 78 -33.65 2.59 -15.15
N PRO A 79 -33.74 3.90 -15.41
CA PRO A 79 -32.58 4.78 -15.27
C PRO A 79 -31.99 4.74 -13.86
N LYS A 80 -30.68 4.49 -13.73
CA LYS A 80 -30.02 4.27 -12.42
C LYS A 80 -30.09 5.45 -11.46
N HIS A 81 -30.24 6.67 -11.98
CA HIS A 81 -30.38 7.87 -11.15
C HIS A 81 -31.72 7.92 -10.41
N LEU A 82 -32.74 7.19 -10.88
CA LEU A 82 -34.04 7.07 -10.20
C LEU A 82 -34.02 6.03 -9.07
N LEU A 83 -33.01 5.16 -9.03
CA LEU A 83 -32.93 4.10 -8.03
C LEU A 83 -32.43 4.65 -6.69
N ARG A 84 -33.09 4.23 -5.62
CA ARG A 84 -32.73 4.51 -4.24
C ARG A 84 -31.36 3.89 -3.92
N ARG A 85 -30.56 4.65 -3.18
CA ARG A 85 -29.24 4.25 -2.70
C ARG A 85 -29.22 4.24 -1.19
N GLU A 86 -28.60 3.21 -0.63
CA GLU A 86 -28.36 3.08 0.80
C GLU A 86 -26.88 3.29 1.08
N LEU A 87 -26.59 4.11 2.11
CA LEU A 87 -25.23 4.34 2.54
C LEU A 87 -24.62 3.04 3.07
N THR A 88 -23.40 2.78 2.66
CA THR A 88 -22.57 1.69 3.17
C THR A 88 -21.36 2.28 3.88
N ALA A 89 -20.71 1.50 4.73
CA ALA A 89 -19.48 1.90 5.40
C ALA A 89 -18.40 0.84 5.20
N ALA A 90 -17.17 1.29 5.00
CA ALA A 90 -15.98 0.48 5.24
C ALA A 90 -15.71 0.42 6.75
N ARG A 91 -14.86 -0.50 7.19
CA ARG A 91 -14.42 -0.59 8.59
C ARG A 91 -12.90 -0.59 8.64
N VAL A 92 -12.34 0.09 9.64
CA VAL A 92 -10.90 -0.02 9.93
C VAL A 92 -10.59 -1.45 10.34
N LYS A 93 -9.83 -2.18 9.53
CA LYS A 93 -9.39 -3.55 9.80
C LYS A 93 -8.21 -3.54 10.76
N THR A 94 -7.20 -2.75 10.45
CA THR A 94 -5.94 -2.59 11.19
C THR A 94 -5.39 -1.19 10.94
N PHE A 95 -4.61 -0.69 11.89
CA PHE A 95 -3.86 0.54 11.73
C PHE A 95 -2.60 0.52 12.61
N SER A 96 -1.59 1.28 12.20
CA SER A 96 -0.34 1.47 12.95
C SER A 96 0.14 2.90 12.76
N GLY A 97 0.82 3.47 13.77
CA GLY A 97 1.37 4.82 13.72
C GLY A 97 0.32 5.96 13.78
N PRO A 98 0.75 7.20 13.52
CA PRO A 98 -0.11 8.38 13.61
C PRO A 98 -1.08 8.48 12.43
N VAL A 99 -2.34 8.10 12.65
CA VAL A 99 -3.42 8.16 11.65
C VAL A 99 -4.51 9.10 12.14
N VAL A 100 -4.94 10.01 11.27
CA VAL A 100 -6.06 10.93 11.51
C VAL A 100 -7.19 10.59 10.58
N VAL A 101 -8.37 10.35 11.16
CA VAL A 101 -9.60 10.10 10.41
C VAL A 101 -10.57 11.22 10.71
N THR A 102 -11.09 11.86 9.67
CA THR A 102 -12.14 12.89 9.77
C THR A 102 -13.42 12.33 9.14
N VAL A 103 -14.49 12.22 9.91
CA VAL A 103 -15.81 11.75 9.45
C VAL A 103 -16.77 12.92 9.54
N ALA A 104 -17.43 13.25 8.42
CA ALA A 104 -18.37 14.37 8.34
C ALA A 104 -17.81 15.70 8.91
N GLY A 105 -16.54 15.99 8.62
CA GLY A 105 -15.85 17.21 9.07
C GLY A 105 -15.34 17.20 10.52
N SER A 106 -15.60 16.14 11.29
CA SER A 106 -15.13 16.00 12.68
C SER A 106 -14.07 14.91 12.81
N LYS A 107 -13.01 15.18 13.57
CA LYS A 107 -11.98 14.16 13.87
C LYS A 107 -12.59 13.02 14.70
N ALA A 108 -12.41 11.79 14.24
CA ALA A 108 -12.85 10.58 14.92
C ALA A 108 -11.67 9.90 15.63
N ALA A 109 -11.93 9.36 16.82
CA ALA A 109 -10.95 8.52 17.51
C ALA A 109 -10.78 7.20 16.75
N ILE A 110 -9.57 6.95 16.24
CA ILE A 110 -9.29 5.74 15.48
C ILE A 110 -9.28 4.50 16.37
N LYS A 111 -9.99 3.47 15.93
CA LYS A 111 -9.99 2.13 16.52
C LYS A 111 -10.32 1.10 15.46
N VAL A 112 -9.86 -0.14 15.68
CA VAL A 112 -10.30 -1.27 14.85
C VAL A 112 -11.82 -1.38 14.92
N GLY A 113 -12.46 -1.61 13.77
CA GLY A 113 -13.91 -1.67 13.60
C GLY A 113 -14.61 -0.32 13.44
N LEU A 114 -13.90 0.82 13.52
CA LEU A 114 -14.50 2.15 13.25
C LEU A 114 -15.13 2.18 11.85
N PRO A 115 -16.44 2.50 11.72
CA PRO A 115 -17.07 2.64 10.42
C PRO A 115 -16.61 3.93 9.73
N ILE A 116 -16.20 3.80 8.47
CA ILE A 116 -15.80 4.88 7.58
C ILE A 116 -16.83 4.96 6.46
N GLY A 117 -17.65 6.01 6.49
CA GLY A 117 -18.65 6.28 5.47
C GLY A 117 -18.18 7.28 4.42
N GLU A 118 -19.08 7.66 3.53
CA GLU A 118 -18.86 8.74 2.56
C GLU A 118 -18.44 10.05 3.24
N THR A 119 -17.76 10.91 2.49
CA THR A 119 -17.22 12.21 2.92
C THR A 119 -16.13 12.12 3.99
N SER A 120 -15.70 10.91 4.35
CA SER A 120 -14.61 10.71 5.30
C SER A 120 -13.26 10.96 4.62
N THR A 121 -12.35 11.59 5.33
CA THR A 121 -10.95 11.77 4.92
C THR A 121 -10.05 11.01 5.88
N ILE A 122 -9.11 10.25 5.32
CA ILE A 122 -8.09 9.51 6.04
C ILE A 122 -6.73 10.11 5.70
N GLU A 123 -5.96 10.43 6.73
CA GLU A 123 -4.60 10.96 6.62
C GLU A 123 -3.65 10.08 7.43
N THR A 124 -2.64 9.52 6.77
CA THR A 124 -1.56 8.75 7.39
C THR A 124 -0.31 9.61 7.47
N GLY A 125 0.26 9.73 8.68
CA GLY A 125 1.56 10.39 8.89
C GLY A 125 2.74 9.54 8.41
N ALA A 126 3.96 9.96 8.77
CA ALA A 126 5.16 9.17 8.52
C ALA A 126 5.12 7.85 9.30
N ASN A 127 5.47 6.73 8.64
CA ASN A 127 5.40 5.39 9.23
C ASN A 127 4.02 5.05 9.83
N ALA A 128 2.95 5.57 9.24
CA ALA A 128 1.57 5.28 9.62
C ALA A 128 0.85 4.50 8.52
N PHE A 129 0.00 3.56 8.92
CA PHE A 129 -0.67 2.64 8.00
C PHE A 129 -2.11 2.46 8.44
N LEU A 130 -3.02 2.37 7.47
CA LEU A 130 -4.41 2.05 7.75
C LEU A 130 -4.95 1.13 6.66
N THR A 131 -5.58 0.03 7.07
CA THR A 131 -6.26 -0.89 6.15
C THR A 131 -7.76 -0.86 6.41
N LEU A 132 -8.54 -0.61 5.36
CA LEU A 132 -9.99 -0.67 5.36
C LEU A 132 -10.48 -1.99 4.79
N ALA A 133 -11.51 -2.55 5.42
CA ALA A 133 -12.32 -3.64 4.88
C ALA A 133 -13.69 -3.08 4.46
N LEU A 134 -14.06 -3.24 3.19
CA LEU A 134 -15.37 -2.85 2.67
C LEU A 134 -16.39 -3.97 2.91
N ALA A 135 -17.68 -3.62 2.81
CA ALA A 135 -18.78 -4.55 3.06
C ALA A 135 -18.86 -5.73 2.06
N ASP A 136 -18.23 -5.60 0.89
CA ASP A 136 -18.18 -6.61 -0.17
C ASP A 136 -16.92 -7.49 -0.11
N GLY A 137 -16.11 -7.34 0.95
CA GLY A 137 -14.84 -8.06 1.10
C GLY A 137 -13.63 -7.41 0.44
N SER A 138 -13.82 -6.31 -0.32
CA SER A 138 -12.71 -5.56 -0.89
C SER A 138 -11.87 -4.92 0.22
N ILE A 139 -10.57 -4.79 0.00
CA ILE A 139 -9.61 -4.23 0.97
C ILE A 139 -8.92 -3.03 0.34
N VAL A 140 -8.81 -1.94 1.09
CA VAL A 140 -8.05 -0.74 0.69
C VAL A 140 -7.01 -0.45 1.77
N SER A 141 -5.74 -0.63 1.44
CA SER A 141 -4.61 -0.32 2.31
C SER A 141 -4.01 1.03 1.92
N ILE A 142 -3.83 1.89 2.92
CA ILE A 142 -3.33 3.25 2.79
C ILE A 142 -1.97 3.29 3.51
N PRO A 143 -0.85 3.30 2.76
CA PRO A 143 0.51 3.36 3.31
C PRO A 143 0.81 4.71 3.95
N SER A 144 2.06 4.92 4.37
CA SER A 144 2.43 6.15 5.05
C SER A 144 2.37 7.37 4.13
N GLN A 145 2.31 8.54 4.76
CA GLN A 145 2.29 9.83 4.08
C GLN A 145 1.20 9.96 3.00
N SER A 146 0.00 9.44 3.26
CA SER A 146 -1.08 9.39 2.27
C SER A 146 -2.33 10.13 2.76
N ARG A 147 -3.09 10.71 1.83
CA ARG A 147 -4.38 11.34 2.08
C ARG A 147 -5.41 10.80 1.10
N VAL A 148 -6.40 10.09 1.63
CA VAL A 148 -7.45 9.43 0.85
C VAL A 148 -8.82 9.87 1.35
N GLN A 149 -9.67 10.28 0.43
CA GLN A 149 -11.06 10.61 0.68
C GLN A 149 -11.98 9.51 0.18
N VAL A 150 -12.97 9.15 0.99
CA VAL A 150 -14.06 8.27 0.59
C VAL A 150 -15.16 9.13 0.00
N GLN A 151 -15.24 9.20 -1.33
CA GLN A 151 -16.20 10.04 -2.03
C GLN A 151 -17.59 9.39 -2.09
N ARG A 152 -17.64 8.09 -2.40
CA ARG A 152 -18.88 7.33 -2.52
C ARG A 152 -18.72 5.91 -2.00
N LEU A 153 -19.68 5.46 -1.21
CA LEU A 153 -19.85 4.09 -0.73
C LEU A 153 -21.34 3.83 -0.55
N ARG A 154 -21.99 3.36 -1.62
CA ARG A 154 -23.44 3.14 -1.65
C ARG A 154 -23.79 1.80 -2.23
N ARG A 155 -24.94 1.27 -1.82
CA ARG A 155 -25.60 0.12 -2.45
C ARG A 155 -26.89 0.58 -3.12
N ILE A 156 -27.10 0.18 -4.36
CA ILE A 156 -28.36 0.34 -5.09
C ILE A 156 -29.34 -0.72 -4.56
N VAL A 157 -30.47 -0.30 -4.02
CA VAL A 157 -31.39 -1.20 -3.30
C VAL A 157 -31.98 -2.28 -4.21
N MET A 158 -32.34 -1.90 -5.44
CA MET A 158 -33.00 -2.77 -6.40
C MET A 158 -32.10 -3.88 -6.95
N THR A 159 -30.90 -3.53 -7.39
CA THR A 159 -29.96 -4.46 -8.04
C THR A 159 -29.01 -5.10 -7.05
N GLY A 160 -28.74 -4.44 -5.93
CA GLY A 160 -27.68 -4.81 -5.00
C GLY A 160 -26.29 -4.37 -5.44
N ALA A 161 -26.18 -3.72 -6.60
CA ALA A 161 -24.94 -3.15 -7.10
C ALA A 161 -24.36 -2.15 -6.10
N VAL A 162 -23.03 -2.09 -6.02
CA VAL A 162 -22.34 -1.23 -5.07
C VAL A 162 -21.45 -0.24 -5.82
N GLU A 163 -21.58 1.03 -5.48
CA GLU A 163 -20.80 2.16 -6.03
C GLU A 163 -19.71 2.52 -5.02
N ARG A 164 -18.43 2.39 -5.40
CA ARG A 164 -17.28 2.72 -4.55
C ARG A 164 -16.34 3.66 -5.28
N ASP A 165 -16.24 4.88 -4.77
CA ASP A 165 -15.36 5.91 -5.31
C ASP A 165 -14.45 6.44 -4.20
N PHE A 166 -13.14 6.29 -4.41
CA PHE A 166 -12.10 6.83 -3.54
C PHE A 166 -11.31 7.89 -4.30
N ALA A 167 -10.87 8.93 -3.61
CA ALA A 167 -9.96 9.92 -4.16
C ALA A 167 -8.65 9.93 -3.38
N ILE A 168 -7.53 9.83 -4.09
CA ILE A 168 -6.19 10.02 -3.52
C ILE A 168 -5.79 11.46 -3.83
N GLU A 169 -5.59 12.23 -2.78
CA GLU A 169 -5.15 13.62 -2.91
C GLU A 169 -3.62 13.75 -2.78
N ARG A 170 -2.98 12.78 -2.13
CA ARG A 170 -1.52 12.66 -2.02
C ARG A 170 -1.14 11.26 -1.54
N GLY A 171 0.01 10.76 -1.97
CA GLY A 171 0.60 9.51 -1.49
C GLY A 171 0.09 8.31 -2.29
N ARG A 172 -0.15 7.18 -1.63
CA ARG A 172 -0.45 5.90 -2.29
C ARG A 172 -1.68 5.21 -1.70
N ALA A 173 -2.26 4.30 -2.46
CA ALA A 173 -3.18 3.28 -1.96
C ALA A 173 -3.00 1.97 -2.72
N ARG A 174 -3.14 0.84 -2.03
CA ARG A 174 -3.26 -0.50 -2.61
C ARG A 174 -4.71 -0.97 -2.43
N ALA A 175 -5.33 -1.44 -3.50
CA ALA A 175 -6.68 -1.98 -3.47
C ALA A 175 -6.69 -3.43 -3.96
N ILE A 176 -7.26 -4.31 -3.13
CA ILE A 176 -7.59 -5.68 -3.48
C ILE A 176 -9.11 -5.72 -3.62
N VAL A 177 -9.58 -5.71 -4.86
CA VAL A 177 -11.01 -5.53 -5.16
C VAL A 177 -11.63 -6.89 -5.42
N THR A 178 -12.66 -7.25 -4.65
CA THR A 178 -13.45 -8.46 -4.89
C THR A 178 -14.04 -8.43 -6.30
N PRO A 179 -13.99 -9.53 -7.08
CA PRO A 179 -14.64 -9.60 -8.39
C PRO A 179 -16.12 -9.20 -8.33
N MET A 180 -16.51 -8.31 -9.24
CA MET A 180 -17.86 -7.74 -9.31
C MET A 180 -18.58 -8.27 -10.56
N PRO A 181 -19.40 -9.35 -10.43
CA PRO A 181 -20.12 -9.91 -11.57
C PRO A 181 -21.27 -9.00 -12.04
N ASP A 182 -21.80 -8.17 -11.13
CA ASP A 182 -22.86 -7.22 -11.47
C ASP A 182 -22.28 -6.11 -12.38
N PRO A 183 -22.82 -5.92 -13.60
CA PRO A 183 -22.38 -4.86 -14.50
C PRO A 183 -22.59 -3.45 -13.92
N ASP A 184 -23.47 -3.31 -12.93
CA ASP A 184 -23.81 -2.03 -12.34
C ASP A 184 -22.95 -1.65 -11.13
N SER A 185 -22.15 -2.59 -10.61
CA SER A 185 -21.17 -2.29 -9.56
C SER A 185 -19.93 -1.60 -10.13
N SER A 186 -19.39 -0.65 -9.38
CA SER A 186 -18.20 0.11 -9.77
C SER A 186 -17.21 0.27 -8.63
N PHE A 187 -15.93 0.26 -8.98
CA PHE A 187 -14.84 0.61 -8.08
C PHE A 187 -13.89 1.56 -8.82
N HIS A 188 -13.79 2.79 -8.31
CA HIS A 188 -12.91 3.81 -8.86
C HIS A 188 -11.96 4.35 -7.80
N ILE A 189 -10.72 4.56 -8.23
CA ILE A 189 -9.76 5.40 -7.51
C ILE A 189 -9.41 6.57 -8.43
N THR A 190 -9.65 7.77 -7.94
CA THR A 190 -9.42 9.02 -8.67
C THR A 190 -8.26 9.78 -8.06
N THR A 191 -7.41 10.34 -8.90
CA THR A 191 -6.43 11.37 -8.56
C THR A 191 -6.80 12.66 -9.30
N PRO A 192 -6.22 13.82 -8.99
CA PRO A 192 -6.50 15.05 -9.73
C PRO A 192 -6.28 14.95 -11.25
N VAL A 193 -5.35 14.11 -11.69
CA VAL A 193 -4.93 13.99 -13.10
C VAL A 193 -5.35 12.68 -13.78
N ALA A 194 -5.93 11.72 -13.03
CA ALA A 194 -6.30 10.41 -13.56
C ALA A 194 -7.43 9.70 -12.80
N VAL A 195 -8.10 8.78 -13.47
CA VAL A 195 -9.11 7.87 -12.91
C VAL A 195 -8.73 6.43 -13.26
N SER A 196 -8.72 5.58 -12.24
CA SER A 196 -8.55 4.13 -12.37
C SER A 196 -9.85 3.41 -12.08
N ALA A 197 -10.30 2.57 -13.03
CA ALA A 197 -11.52 1.79 -12.94
C ALA A 197 -11.25 0.30 -13.13
N VAL A 198 -11.86 -0.53 -12.28
CA VAL A 198 -11.48 -1.95 -12.19
C VAL A 198 -12.69 -2.88 -12.06
N ARG A 199 -12.49 -4.16 -12.41
CA ARG A 199 -13.44 -5.25 -12.15
C ARG A 199 -12.73 -6.48 -11.62
N GLY A 200 -12.52 -6.54 -10.30
CA GLY A 200 -11.84 -7.66 -9.66
C GLY A 200 -10.35 -7.67 -9.99
N THR A 201 -9.56 -6.97 -9.18
CA THR A 201 -8.16 -6.71 -9.49
C THR A 201 -7.39 -6.44 -8.21
N GLU A 202 -6.10 -6.73 -8.22
CA GLU A 202 -5.16 -6.16 -7.26
C GLU A 202 -4.31 -5.12 -7.97
N TYR A 203 -4.29 -3.90 -7.42
CA TYR A 203 -3.55 -2.80 -8.00
C TYR A 203 -3.13 -1.76 -6.96
N ARG A 204 -2.18 -0.92 -7.36
CA ARG A 204 -1.69 0.23 -6.61
C ARG A 204 -1.93 1.50 -7.43
N VAL A 205 -2.18 2.59 -6.73
CA VAL A 205 -2.32 3.92 -7.30
C VAL A 205 -1.51 4.89 -6.44
N GLY A 206 -0.69 5.70 -7.09
CA GLY A 206 0.08 6.78 -6.48
C GLY A 206 -0.32 8.14 -7.03
N TYR A 207 -0.16 9.18 -6.22
CA TYR A 207 -0.24 10.56 -6.66
C TYR A 207 0.72 11.46 -5.88
N ASP A 208 1.63 12.11 -6.61
CA ASP A 208 2.50 13.15 -6.07
C ASP A 208 2.00 14.54 -6.51
N PRO A 209 1.51 15.38 -5.58
CA PRO A 209 1.06 16.73 -5.91
C PRO A 209 2.21 17.70 -6.24
N ALA A 210 3.46 17.42 -5.88
CA ALA A 210 4.60 18.29 -6.23
C ALA A 210 4.93 18.16 -7.72
N GLU A 211 4.96 16.93 -8.22
CA GLU A 211 5.23 16.62 -9.64
C GLU A 211 3.94 16.57 -10.50
N GLN A 212 2.77 16.64 -9.88
CA GLN A 212 1.45 16.41 -10.51
C GLN A 212 1.39 15.07 -11.25
N GLU A 213 2.07 14.07 -10.71
CA GLU A 213 2.24 12.76 -11.32
C GLU A 213 1.33 11.73 -10.65
N ALA A 214 0.56 10.98 -11.44
CA ALA A 214 -0.22 9.84 -10.98
C ALA A 214 0.33 8.55 -11.59
N THR A 215 0.51 7.55 -10.74
CA THR A 215 0.91 6.20 -11.16
C THR A 215 -0.21 5.20 -10.93
N THR A 216 -0.23 4.13 -11.73
CA THR A 216 -1.13 3.01 -11.54
C THR A 216 -0.41 1.72 -11.92
N GLU A 217 -0.27 0.79 -10.98
CA GLU A 217 0.42 -0.47 -11.16
C GLU A 217 -0.54 -1.65 -10.93
N VAL A 218 -0.64 -2.59 -11.87
CA VAL A 218 -1.59 -3.70 -11.83
C VAL A 218 -0.84 -5.00 -11.50
N ILE A 219 -1.21 -5.62 -10.38
CA ILE A 219 -0.59 -6.86 -9.89
C ILE A 219 -1.37 -8.07 -10.39
N GLU A 220 -2.70 -8.02 -10.28
CA GLU A 220 -3.60 -9.06 -10.77
C GLU A 220 -4.80 -8.42 -11.47
N GLY A 221 -5.30 -9.04 -12.54
CA GLY A 221 -6.49 -8.57 -13.27
C GLY A 221 -6.16 -7.54 -14.34
N LYS A 222 -7.04 -6.54 -14.50
CA LYS A 222 -6.91 -5.46 -15.49
C LYS A 222 -7.53 -4.17 -14.96
N VAL A 223 -6.89 -3.04 -15.25
CA VAL A 223 -7.33 -1.70 -14.85
C VAL A 223 -7.51 -0.82 -16.09
N ALA A 224 -8.66 -0.17 -16.20
CA ALA A 224 -8.85 0.92 -17.15
C ALA A 224 -8.34 2.21 -16.49
N PHE A 225 -7.38 2.87 -17.12
CA PHE A 225 -6.79 4.13 -16.71
C PHE A 225 -7.21 5.23 -17.68
N ALA A 226 -7.73 6.32 -17.16
CA ALA A 226 -8.14 7.49 -17.92
C ALA A 226 -7.45 8.74 -17.36
N SER A 227 -6.68 9.48 -18.18
CA SER A 227 -6.05 10.75 -17.75
C SER A 227 -6.84 11.95 -18.25
N SER A 228 -7.11 12.90 -17.34
CA SER A 228 -7.95 14.09 -17.60
C SER A 228 -7.32 15.06 -18.59
N ASP A 229 -5.99 15.21 -18.54
CA ASP A 229 -5.29 16.27 -19.28
C ASP A 229 -4.98 15.89 -20.74
N LYS A 230 -4.97 14.58 -21.05
CA LYS A 230 -4.45 14.08 -22.33
C LYS A 230 -5.44 13.19 -23.11
N HIS A 231 -6.71 13.10 -22.66
CA HIS A 231 -7.74 12.21 -23.23
C HIS A 231 -7.24 10.77 -23.48
N ARG A 232 -6.35 10.29 -22.60
CA ARG A 232 -5.75 8.97 -22.72
C ARG A 232 -6.64 7.97 -22.01
N ASN A 233 -7.02 6.91 -22.71
CA ASN A 233 -7.69 5.74 -22.14
C ASN A 233 -6.84 4.51 -22.43
N LEU A 234 -6.37 3.85 -21.37
CA LEU A 234 -5.51 2.69 -21.47
C LEU A 234 -6.07 1.53 -20.65
N LEU A 235 -6.01 0.31 -21.21
CA LEU A 235 -6.28 -0.90 -20.45
C LEU A 235 -4.95 -1.53 -20.05
N ILE A 236 -4.68 -1.55 -18.75
CA ILE A 236 -3.43 -2.02 -18.16
C ILE A 236 -3.64 -3.45 -17.65
N PRO A 237 -2.95 -4.46 -18.21
CA PRO A 237 -3.02 -5.84 -17.70
C PRO A 237 -2.08 -6.04 -16.50
N ALA A 238 -2.28 -7.15 -15.78
CA ALA A 238 -1.39 -7.60 -14.71
C ALA A 238 0.09 -7.65 -15.14
N GLY A 239 0.98 -7.20 -14.25
CA GLY A 239 2.42 -7.10 -14.51
C GLY A 239 2.83 -5.81 -15.23
N PHE A 240 1.90 -4.86 -15.44
CA PHE A 240 2.17 -3.58 -16.09
C PHE A 240 1.66 -2.41 -15.24
N GLY A 241 2.18 -1.22 -15.52
CA GLY A 241 1.73 0.04 -14.95
C GLY A 241 1.75 1.19 -15.95
N THR A 242 1.35 2.36 -15.50
CA THR A 242 1.47 3.62 -16.25
C THR A 242 1.69 4.79 -15.32
N SER A 243 2.34 5.82 -15.82
CA SER A 243 2.41 7.15 -15.21
C SER A 243 1.68 8.18 -16.11
N SER A 244 1.04 9.19 -15.51
CA SER A 244 0.41 10.30 -16.24
C SER A 244 1.41 11.13 -17.05
N ASP A 245 2.67 11.19 -16.61
CA ASP A 245 3.74 11.92 -17.30
C ASP A 245 4.58 11.05 -18.25
N SER A 246 4.26 9.75 -18.36
CA SER A 246 5.02 8.85 -19.22
C SER A 246 5.14 9.36 -20.66
N ALA A 247 6.37 9.29 -21.19
CA ALA A 247 6.75 9.59 -22.56
C ALA A 247 6.16 8.59 -23.58
N ALA A 248 5.70 7.43 -23.12
CA ALA A 248 5.08 6.37 -23.92
C ALA A 248 3.57 6.30 -23.60
N PRO A 249 2.79 7.30 -24.04
CA PRO A 249 1.54 7.70 -23.43
C PRO A 249 0.38 6.70 -23.51
N ASN A 250 0.45 5.77 -24.46
CA ASN A 250 -0.62 4.84 -24.80
C ASN A 250 -0.15 3.38 -24.70
N THR A 251 0.98 3.13 -24.04
CA THR A 251 1.56 1.80 -23.89
C THR A 251 1.86 1.55 -22.42
N PRO A 252 1.30 0.50 -21.82
CA PRO A 252 1.64 0.11 -20.46
C PRO A 252 3.13 -0.21 -20.36
N ILE A 253 3.76 0.17 -19.25
CA ILE A 253 5.15 -0.13 -18.93
C ILE A 253 5.19 -1.42 -18.13
N ALA A 254 6.04 -2.37 -18.51
CA ALA A 254 6.22 -3.60 -17.75
C ALA A 254 6.83 -3.29 -16.38
N LEU A 255 6.22 -3.83 -15.31
CA LEU A 255 6.73 -3.69 -13.96
C LEU A 255 8.06 -4.44 -13.81
N LEU A 256 8.97 -3.88 -13.02
CA LEU A 256 10.21 -4.59 -12.67
C LEU A 256 9.89 -5.92 -11.97
N GLY A 257 10.74 -6.92 -12.18
CA GLY A 257 10.69 -8.17 -11.44
C GLY A 257 10.93 -7.95 -9.94
N ALA A 258 10.56 -8.93 -9.13
CA ALA A 258 10.73 -8.82 -7.68
C ALA A 258 12.22 -8.92 -7.28
N PRO A 259 12.73 -8.02 -6.42
CA PRO A 259 14.08 -8.13 -5.87
C PRO A 259 14.25 -9.35 -4.97
N VAL A 260 15.48 -9.88 -4.91
CA VAL A 260 15.84 -10.99 -4.04
C VAL A 260 16.45 -10.47 -2.74
N LEU A 261 15.95 -10.95 -1.61
CA LEU A 261 16.52 -10.64 -0.29
C LEU A 261 17.72 -11.55 -0.01
N VAL A 262 18.84 -10.95 0.40
CA VAL A 262 20.04 -11.69 0.81
C VAL A 262 19.80 -12.28 2.20
N GLN A 263 19.99 -13.60 2.34
CA GLN A 263 19.80 -14.33 3.60
C GLN A 263 18.41 -14.13 4.25
N PRO A 264 17.30 -14.45 3.56
CA PRO A 264 15.96 -14.11 4.03
C PRO A 264 15.56 -14.79 5.36
N GLY A 265 16.14 -15.95 5.67
CA GLY A 265 15.90 -16.69 6.91
C GLY A 265 16.78 -16.27 8.10
N ARG A 266 17.60 -15.23 7.97
CA ARG A 266 18.46 -14.76 9.05
C ARG A 266 17.62 -14.13 10.17
N THR A 267 17.83 -14.60 11.40
CA THR A 267 17.30 -13.93 12.60
C THR A 267 17.97 -12.57 12.78
N GLN A 268 17.16 -11.54 12.97
CA GLN A 268 17.60 -10.15 13.14
C GLN A 268 17.96 -9.93 14.62
N HIS A 269 19.25 -9.92 14.93
CA HIS A 269 19.78 -9.82 16.30
C HIS A 269 20.22 -8.42 16.71
N GLU A 270 20.54 -7.60 15.73
CA GLU A 270 21.08 -6.26 15.91
C GLU A 270 20.05 -5.29 16.53
N PRO A 271 20.48 -4.14 17.08
CA PRO A 271 19.55 -3.15 17.61
C PRO A 271 18.59 -2.60 16.56
N GLU A 272 19.08 -2.41 15.34
CA GLU A 272 18.30 -2.01 14.18
C GLU A 272 18.10 -3.21 13.26
N LEU A 273 16.99 -3.21 12.51
CA LEU A 273 16.74 -4.22 11.49
C LEU A 273 17.56 -3.87 10.26
N ALA A 274 18.20 -4.86 9.65
CA ALA A 274 19.01 -4.65 8.44
C ALA A 274 18.63 -5.66 7.36
N PHE A 275 18.28 -5.15 6.19
CA PHE A 275 17.93 -5.94 5.01
C PHE A 275 18.87 -5.57 3.86
N ALA A 276 19.45 -6.58 3.22
CA ALA A 276 20.29 -6.43 2.04
C ALA A 276 19.63 -7.15 0.87
N LEU A 277 19.65 -6.54 -0.31
CA LEU A 277 19.02 -7.01 -1.53
C LEU A 277 20.10 -7.32 -2.57
N GLU A 278 19.80 -8.21 -3.50
CA GLU A 278 20.63 -8.36 -4.70
C GLU A 278 20.49 -7.09 -5.58
N PRO A 279 21.61 -6.46 -6.01
CA PRO A 279 21.54 -5.25 -6.83
C PRO A 279 20.83 -5.49 -8.16
N MET A 280 19.88 -4.63 -8.49
CA MET A 280 19.12 -4.63 -9.74
C MET A 280 19.43 -3.38 -10.55
N ALA A 281 20.06 -3.52 -11.72
CA ALA A 281 20.53 -2.38 -12.53
C ALA A 281 19.41 -1.46 -13.04
N ALA A 282 18.21 -2.00 -13.28
CA ALA A 282 17.05 -1.24 -13.73
C ALA A 282 16.29 -0.54 -12.59
N ALA A 283 16.64 -0.80 -11.34
CA ALA A 283 15.98 -0.21 -10.17
C ALA A 283 16.59 1.16 -9.85
N LYS A 284 15.74 2.18 -9.78
CA LYS A 284 16.07 3.51 -9.25
C LYS A 284 16.11 3.52 -7.71
N GLY A 285 15.35 2.63 -7.10
CA GLY A 285 15.30 2.43 -5.65
C GLY A 285 14.53 1.18 -5.28
N TYR A 286 14.41 0.94 -3.98
CA TYR A 286 13.73 -0.19 -3.39
C TYR A 286 12.78 0.28 -2.30
N HIS A 287 11.66 -0.41 -2.18
CA HIS A 287 10.70 -0.22 -1.11
C HIS A 287 10.63 -1.50 -0.28
N VAL A 288 10.89 -1.36 1.02
CA VAL A 288 10.92 -2.45 1.99
C VAL A 288 9.82 -2.22 3.01
N THR A 289 8.86 -3.13 3.06
CA THR A 289 7.70 -3.05 3.95
C THR A 289 7.71 -4.20 4.95
N ILE A 290 7.34 -3.95 6.20
CA ILE A 290 7.21 -4.98 7.25
C ILE A 290 5.78 -5.04 7.75
N ALA A 291 5.22 -6.26 7.83
CA ALA A 291 3.90 -6.53 8.36
C ALA A 291 3.89 -7.64 9.41
N ARG A 292 2.82 -7.69 10.21
CA ARG A 292 2.56 -8.79 11.16
C ARG A 292 1.91 -10.01 10.51
N ASP A 293 1.42 -9.87 9.28
CA ASP A 293 0.80 -10.94 8.50
C ASP A 293 1.36 -11.02 7.07
N ALA A 294 1.32 -12.20 6.47
CA ALA A 294 1.83 -12.46 5.13
C ALA A 294 1.02 -11.77 4.01
N GLY A 295 -0.22 -11.36 4.28
CA GLY A 295 -1.06 -10.62 3.32
C GLY A 295 -0.75 -9.13 3.26
N PHE A 296 0.12 -8.63 4.15
CA PHE A 296 0.43 -7.21 4.33
C PHE A 296 -0.83 -6.38 4.59
N LEU A 297 -1.69 -6.86 5.47
CA LEU A 297 -2.88 -6.17 5.92
C LEU A 297 -2.60 -5.35 7.18
N ASP A 298 -1.75 -5.83 8.08
CA ASP A 298 -1.23 -5.16 9.27
C ASP A 298 0.23 -4.74 9.05
N VAL A 299 0.41 -3.75 8.17
CA VAL A 299 1.71 -3.13 7.93
C VAL A 299 2.07 -2.23 9.11
N ILE A 300 3.32 -2.34 9.56
CA ILE A 300 3.82 -1.63 10.75
C ILE A 300 5.07 -0.79 10.50
N ARG A 301 5.77 -1.02 9.38
CA ARG A 301 6.96 -0.26 9.00
C ARG A 301 7.11 -0.26 7.49
N GLU A 302 7.66 0.82 6.95
CA GLU A 302 8.14 0.89 5.57
C GLU A 302 9.42 1.71 5.53
N GLU A 303 10.24 1.50 4.50
CA GLU A 303 11.43 2.28 4.22
C GLU A 303 11.68 2.28 2.71
N GLU A 304 12.04 3.45 2.16
CA GLU A 304 12.45 3.61 0.77
C GLU A 304 13.95 3.91 0.72
N THR A 305 14.68 3.22 -0.15
CA THR A 305 16.14 3.36 -0.26
C THR A 305 16.58 3.38 -1.71
N ALA A 306 17.55 4.23 -2.05
CA ALA A 306 18.17 4.25 -3.37
C ALA A 306 19.25 3.15 -3.54
N THR A 307 19.65 2.50 -2.44
CA THR A 307 20.69 1.47 -2.44
C THR A 307 20.10 0.10 -2.17
N PRO A 308 20.74 -1.01 -2.58
CA PRO A 308 20.24 -2.37 -2.34
C PRO A 308 20.43 -2.81 -0.88
N SER A 309 20.33 -1.89 0.07
CA SER A 309 20.38 -2.17 1.51
C SER A 309 19.60 -1.12 2.27
N THR A 310 19.04 -1.52 3.41
CA THR A 310 18.32 -0.60 4.29
C THR A 310 18.50 -0.97 5.76
N GLN A 311 18.45 0.05 6.61
CA GLN A 311 18.38 -0.07 8.07
C GLN A 311 17.05 0.54 8.53
N MET A 312 16.36 -0.16 9.41
CA MET A 312 15.05 0.24 9.91
C MET A 312 15.02 0.18 11.44
N ALA A 313 14.21 1.04 12.04
CA ALA A 313 14.03 1.07 13.49
C ALA A 313 13.61 -0.32 14.02
N SER A 314 14.10 -0.64 15.23
CA SER A 314 13.80 -1.92 15.89
C SER A 314 12.30 -2.19 15.99
N LEU A 315 11.98 -3.48 16.00
CA LEU A 315 10.69 -4.01 16.43
C LEU A 315 10.86 -4.83 17.72
N PRO A 316 9.78 -5.04 18.48
CA PRO A 316 9.75 -6.05 19.53
C PRO A 316 10.13 -7.44 19.00
N ASP A 317 10.56 -8.31 19.90
CA ASP A 317 10.85 -9.69 19.56
C ASP A 317 9.60 -10.42 19.05
N GLY A 318 9.74 -11.19 17.97
CA GLY A 318 8.63 -11.86 17.32
C GLY A 318 8.91 -12.30 15.88
N THR A 319 7.92 -12.90 15.25
CA THR A 319 7.97 -13.28 13.82
C THR A 319 7.21 -12.27 12.99
N TYR A 320 7.81 -11.84 11.88
CA TYR A 320 7.26 -10.83 10.99
C TYR A 320 7.46 -11.23 9.53
N PHE A 321 6.80 -10.50 8.64
CA PHE A 321 6.94 -10.64 7.20
C PHE A 321 7.53 -9.37 6.61
N VAL A 322 8.56 -9.50 5.79
CA VAL A 322 9.14 -8.40 5.00
C VAL A 322 8.79 -8.61 3.53
N ARG A 323 8.35 -7.54 2.87
CA ARG A 323 8.09 -7.51 1.43
C ARG A 323 8.98 -6.47 0.78
N VAL A 324 9.57 -6.85 -0.33
CA VAL A 324 10.55 -6.02 -1.05
C VAL A 324 10.12 -5.87 -2.50
N SER A 325 10.19 -4.64 -3.01
CA SER A 325 9.90 -4.28 -4.40
C SER A 325 10.92 -3.26 -4.88
N ALA A 326 11.11 -3.18 -6.21
CA ALA A 326 11.97 -2.17 -6.82
C ALA A 326 11.12 -1.11 -7.53
N THR A 327 11.58 0.14 -7.50
CA THR A 327 10.95 1.24 -8.24
C THR A 327 11.77 1.55 -9.49
N ASP A 328 11.10 1.70 -10.63
CA ASP A 328 11.74 2.00 -11.91
C ASP A 328 12.03 3.50 -12.11
N ALA A 329 12.55 3.87 -13.28
CA ALA A 329 12.85 5.26 -13.63
C ALA A 329 11.58 6.14 -13.78
N ASN A 330 10.42 5.54 -14.03
CA ASN A 330 9.11 6.21 -14.17
C ASN A 330 8.36 6.29 -12.83
N GLY A 331 9.02 5.96 -11.71
CA GLY A 331 8.38 5.96 -10.39
C GLY A 331 7.42 4.79 -10.16
N LEU A 332 7.34 3.82 -11.08
CA LEU A 332 6.46 2.66 -10.94
C LEU A 332 7.10 1.65 -9.98
N GLU A 333 6.34 1.27 -8.96
CA GLU A 333 6.73 0.18 -8.07
C GLU A 333 6.52 -1.16 -8.80
N GLY A 334 7.53 -2.02 -8.78
CA GLY A 334 7.56 -3.31 -9.45
C GLY A 334 6.79 -4.41 -8.73
N LEU A 335 6.93 -5.64 -9.23
CA LEU A 335 6.49 -6.83 -8.51
C LEU A 335 7.26 -6.96 -7.18
N ALA A 336 6.66 -7.65 -6.23
CA ALA A 336 7.19 -7.75 -4.88
C ALA A 336 7.34 -9.21 -4.44
N GLU A 337 8.36 -9.49 -3.64
CA GLU A 337 8.59 -10.80 -3.04
C GLU A 337 8.46 -10.71 -1.51
N THR A 338 7.94 -11.77 -0.89
CA THR A 338 7.68 -11.80 0.56
C THR A 338 8.52 -12.86 1.26
N TYR A 339 9.14 -12.47 2.37
CA TYR A 339 9.95 -13.34 3.22
C TYR A 339 9.48 -13.26 4.67
N ALA A 340 9.51 -14.40 5.37
CA ALA A 340 9.35 -14.43 6.82
C ALA A 340 10.71 -14.28 7.50
N PHE A 341 10.77 -13.50 8.58
CA PHE A 341 11.97 -13.38 9.40
C PHE A 341 11.63 -13.36 10.88
N GLU A 342 12.59 -13.72 11.73
CA GLU A 342 12.48 -13.62 13.18
C GLU A 342 13.28 -12.42 13.68
N ARG A 343 12.64 -11.60 14.52
CA ARG A 343 13.29 -10.53 15.28
C ARG A 343 13.56 -11.04 16.69
N ARG A 344 14.83 -11.07 17.11
CA ARG A 344 15.27 -11.37 18.47
C ARG A 344 16.45 -10.49 18.86
N LEU A 345 16.26 -9.43 19.63
CA LEU A 345 17.39 -8.61 20.09
C LEU A 345 18.36 -9.47 20.90
N ASN A 346 19.55 -9.69 20.35
CA ASN A 346 20.64 -10.42 21.00
C ASN A 346 21.98 -9.91 20.45
N ASN A 347 22.34 -8.68 20.81
CA ASN A 347 23.52 -8.00 20.30
C ASN A 347 24.63 -7.97 21.35
N VAL A 348 25.83 -8.42 20.98
CA VAL A 348 27.00 -8.44 21.87
C VAL A 348 28.00 -7.40 21.41
N ARG A 349 28.30 -6.44 22.29
CA ARG A 349 29.36 -5.45 22.10
C ARG A 349 30.59 -5.86 22.88
N THR A 350 31.73 -5.83 22.22
CA THR A 350 33.01 -6.31 22.73
C THR A 350 34.00 -5.15 22.85
N ALA A 351 34.91 -5.28 23.80
CA ALA A 351 36.05 -4.38 23.97
C ALA A 351 37.22 -5.17 24.55
N MET A 352 38.45 -4.78 24.20
CA MET A 352 39.66 -5.36 24.76
C MET A 352 40.61 -4.25 25.19
N ASP A 353 41.12 -4.35 26.41
CA ASP A 353 42.16 -3.49 26.94
C ASP A 353 43.41 -4.30 27.25
N GLN A 354 44.57 -3.65 27.15
CA GLN A 354 45.84 -4.23 27.54
C GLN A 354 46.45 -3.43 28.70
N LYS A 355 46.96 -4.14 29.70
CA LYS A 355 47.76 -3.54 30.78
C LYS A 355 49.06 -4.34 30.96
N GLN A 356 50.15 -3.65 31.25
CA GLN A 356 51.38 -4.29 31.72
C GLN A 356 51.56 -4.01 33.21
N ASP A 357 51.81 -5.06 33.99
CA ASP A 357 52.04 -4.94 35.43
C ASP A 357 53.07 -5.96 35.89
N ARG A 358 54.07 -5.52 36.67
CA ARG A 358 55.17 -6.33 37.21
C ARG A 358 55.83 -7.27 36.19
N GLY A 359 56.06 -6.79 34.96
CA GLY A 359 56.70 -7.57 33.89
C GLY A 359 55.76 -8.50 33.11
N HIS A 360 54.49 -8.61 33.49
CA HIS A 360 53.49 -9.43 32.81
C HIS A 360 52.52 -8.60 31.99
N ARG A 361 52.08 -9.13 30.85
CA ARG A 361 51.06 -8.51 29.99
C ARG A 361 49.70 -9.13 30.27
N TYR A 362 48.70 -8.29 30.50
CA TYR A 362 47.32 -8.69 30.74
C TYR A 362 46.44 -8.15 29.62
N TYR A 363 45.66 -9.04 29.03
CA TYR A 363 44.68 -8.73 28.00
C TYR A 363 43.30 -8.98 28.59
N GLN A 364 42.58 -7.90 28.90
CA GLN A 364 41.25 -7.97 29.48
C GLN A 364 40.22 -7.80 28.38
N PHE A 365 39.46 -8.86 28.14
CA PHE A 365 38.34 -8.88 27.21
C PHE A 365 37.07 -8.62 27.99
N ARG A 366 36.27 -7.64 27.56
CA ARG A 366 35.03 -7.22 28.19
C ARG A 366 33.92 -7.23 27.16
N TRP A 367 32.70 -7.56 27.60
CA TRP A 367 31.53 -7.53 26.72
C TRP A 367 30.28 -7.08 27.46
N ASP A 368 29.38 -6.48 26.69
CA ASP A 368 28.02 -6.16 27.09
C ASP A 368 27.05 -6.82 26.10
N ALA A 369 25.89 -7.23 26.57
CA ALA A 369 24.88 -7.87 25.74
C ALA A 369 23.51 -7.23 25.95
N GLN A 370 22.81 -7.04 24.84
CA GLN A 370 21.45 -6.52 24.78
C GLN A 370 20.51 -7.65 24.38
N GLY A 371 19.34 -7.72 25.01
CA GLY A 371 18.31 -8.72 24.73
C GLY A 371 17.48 -9.05 25.95
N GLN A 372 16.35 -9.73 25.75
CA GLN A 372 15.52 -10.22 26.85
C GLN A 372 16.01 -11.59 27.35
N GLY A 373 16.08 -11.75 28.67
CA GLY A 373 16.50 -12.99 29.33
C GLY A 373 17.82 -12.87 30.09
N ILE A 374 18.24 -13.96 30.73
CA ILE A 374 19.52 -14.06 31.44
C ILE A 374 20.54 -14.68 30.47
N PRO A 375 21.52 -13.90 29.96
CA PRO A 375 22.50 -14.44 29.03
C PRO A 375 23.53 -15.33 29.72
N ARG A 376 23.93 -16.38 29.03
CA ARG A 376 25.18 -17.12 29.27
C ARG A 376 26.12 -16.84 28.11
N PHE A 377 27.41 -16.71 28.39
CA PHE A 377 28.40 -16.35 27.37
C PHE A 377 29.32 -17.51 27.03
N ARG A 378 29.74 -17.54 25.76
CA ARG A 378 30.87 -18.36 25.31
C ARG A 378 31.94 -17.45 24.72
N PHE A 379 33.14 -17.48 25.28
CA PHE A 379 34.28 -16.69 24.80
C PHE A 379 35.22 -17.59 23.99
N GLN A 380 35.61 -17.14 22.80
CA GLN A 380 36.60 -17.82 21.97
C GLN A 380 37.75 -16.86 21.60
N LEU A 381 38.99 -17.30 21.78
CA LEU A 381 40.21 -16.65 21.31
C LEU A 381 41.07 -17.69 20.59
N GLY A 382 41.60 -17.35 19.42
CA GLY A 382 42.51 -18.21 18.67
C GLY A 382 43.35 -17.43 17.66
N THR A 383 44.15 -18.15 16.88
CA THR A 383 44.75 -17.59 15.67
C THR A 383 43.67 -17.31 14.64
N CYS A 384 43.80 -16.23 13.86
CA CYS A 384 42.81 -15.89 12.84
C CYS A 384 42.72 -16.96 11.73
N GLY A 385 41.58 -17.63 11.61
CA GLY A 385 41.25 -18.60 10.55
C GLY A 385 40.05 -19.47 10.95
N GLU A 386 39.11 -19.72 10.04
CA GLU A 386 37.85 -20.42 10.34
C GLU A 386 38.03 -21.88 10.81
N ALA A 387 39.13 -22.53 10.40
CA ALA A 387 39.43 -23.92 10.73
C ALA A 387 40.41 -24.09 11.92
N ALA A 388 40.90 -23.00 12.51
CA ALA A 388 41.83 -23.08 13.63
C ALA A 388 41.07 -23.36 14.94
N ALA A 389 41.50 -24.39 15.68
CA ALA A 389 40.97 -24.64 17.02
C ALA A 389 41.23 -23.41 17.91
N PRO A 390 40.25 -22.96 18.71
CA PRO A 390 40.45 -21.86 19.64
C PRO A 390 41.53 -22.24 20.66
N LEU A 391 42.42 -21.29 20.94
CA LEU A 391 43.40 -21.39 22.02
C LEU A 391 42.72 -21.33 23.39
N VAL A 392 41.64 -20.57 23.48
CA VAL A 392 40.78 -20.46 24.65
C VAL A 392 39.33 -20.54 24.19
N ASP A 393 38.57 -21.46 24.76
CA ASP A 393 37.13 -21.63 24.52
C ASP A 393 36.42 -21.87 25.85
N GLU A 394 35.91 -20.79 26.43
CA GLU A 394 35.24 -20.81 27.71
C GLU A 394 33.74 -20.76 27.48
N VAL A 395 33.00 -21.72 28.03
CA VAL A 395 31.56 -21.88 27.83
C VAL A 395 30.77 -21.55 29.08
N SER A 396 29.51 -21.15 28.91
CA SER A 396 28.54 -20.96 30.01
C SER A 396 28.94 -19.92 31.06
N LEU A 397 29.76 -18.92 30.68
CA LEU A 397 30.16 -17.82 31.55
C LEU A 397 28.95 -16.97 31.96
N ASP A 398 28.85 -16.61 33.23
CA ASP A 398 27.98 -15.53 33.73
C ASP A 398 28.72 -14.20 33.92
N THR A 399 30.05 -14.23 33.84
CA THR A 399 30.86 -13.03 33.86
C THR A 399 30.77 -12.28 32.53
N ARG A 400 31.07 -10.98 32.59
CA ARG A 400 31.14 -10.07 31.43
C ARG A 400 32.57 -9.70 31.03
N SER A 401 33.54 -10.40 31.58
CA SER A 401 34.94 -10.25 31.20
C SER A 401 35.75 -11.50 31.50
N ILE A 402 36.84 -11.63 30.75
CA ILE A 402 37.90 -12.61 31.01
C ILE A 402 39.25 -11.92 30.81
N THR A 403 40.23 -12.27 31.65
CA THR A 403 41.59 -11.74 31.53
C THR A 403 42.53 -12.87 31.17
N ILE A 404 43.28 -12.69 30.08
CA ILE A 404 44.29 -13.64 29.63
C ILE A 404 45.66 -13.00 29.81
N ARG A 405 46.59 -13.76 30.38
CA ARG A 405 47.92 -13.30 30.72
C ARG A 405 48.96 -13.83 29.75
N ASP A 406 49.94 -13.00 29.44
CA ASP A 406 51.17 -13.34 28.72
C ASP A 406 50.95 -14.08 27.40
N LEU A 407 49.97 -13.61 26.60
CA LEU A 407 49.79 -14.08 25.23
C LEU A 407 51.10 -13.88 24.42
N PRO A 408 51.56 -14.91 23.68
CA PRO A 408 52.72 -14.79 22.81
C PRO A 408 52.58 -13.71 21.74
N ALA A 409 53.70 -13.34 21.12
CA ALA A 409 53.65 -12.50 19.93
C ALA A 409 52.92 -13.24 18.80
N GLY A 410 52.03 -12.55 18.10
CA GLY A 410 51.15 -13.19 17.12
C GLY A 410 49.94 -12.35 16.77
N THR A 411 49.15 -12.88 15.84
CA THR A 411 47.87 -12.28 15.43
C THR A 411 46.73 -13.15 15.91
N TYR A 412 45.82 -12.55 16.66
CA TYR A 412 44.73 -13.25 17.31
C TYR A 412 43.38 -12.70 16.85
N CYS A 413 42.41 -13.61 16.77
CA CYS A 413 41.02 -13.30 16.53
C CYS A 413 40.20 -13.81 17.71
N TRP A 414 39.21 -13.03 18.13
CA TRP A 414 38.34 -13.39 19.24
C TRP A 414 36.90 -12.97 19.01
N ARG A 415 35.98 -13.65 19.68
CA ARG A 415 34.54 -13.39 19.62
C ARG A 415 33.84 -13.89 20.87
N VAL A 416 32.65 -13.35 21.12
CA VAL A 416 31.79 -13.75 22.24
C VAL A 416 30.41 -14.13 21.73
N MET A 417 29.90 -15.28 22.14
CA MET A 417 28.51 -15.68 21.93
C MET A 417 27.68 -15.27 23.15
N SER A 418 26.52 -14.68 22.92
CA SER A 418 25.45 -14.57 23.92
C SER A 418 24.41 -15.63 23.64
N LEU A 419 24.19 -16.51 24.61
CA LEU A 419 23.16 -17.52 24.61
C LEU A 419 22.03 -17.08 25.55
N LEU A 420 20.89 -16.71 24.98
CA LEU A 420 19.67 -16.37 25.72
C LEU A 420 18.73 -17.57 25.70
N PHE A 421 18.20 -17.92 26.87
CA PHE A 421 17.11 -18.90 26.98
C PHE A 421 15.79 -18.16 27.13
N ALA A 422 14.93 -18.25 26.12
CA ALA A 422 13.60 -17.64 26.10
C ALA A 422 12.63 -18.59 25.38
N ASP A 423 11.37 -18.64 25.83
CA ASP A 423 10.29 -19.43 25.20
C ASP A 423 10.64 -20.93 25.00
N GLY A 424 11.42 -21.51 25.92
CA GLY A 424 11.87 -22.90 25.84
C GLY A 424 12.91 -23.18 24.74
N LYS A 425 13.47 -22.15 24.10
CA LYS A 425 14.51 -22.25 23.07
C LYS A 425 15.76 -21.49 23.49
N ALA A 426 16.91 -22.03 23.12
CA ALA A 426 18.19 -21.35 23.26
C ALA A 426 18.48 -20.57 21.98
N ASN A 427 18.61 -19.25 22.08
CA ASN A 427 18.94 -18.36 20.97
C ASN A 427 20.35 -17.82 21.16
N GLY A 428 21.24 -18.21 20.26
CA GLY A 428 22.64 -17.87 20.30
C GLY A 428 23.01 -16.85 19.23
N ALA A 429 23.64 -15.75 19.63
CA ALA A 429 24.18 -14.76 18.69
C ALA A 429 25.67 -14.54 18.98
N TRP A 430 26.50 -14.63 17.95
CA TRP A 430 27.91 -14.29 18.02
C TRP A 430 28.11 -12.79 17.81
N SER A 431 29.05 -12.20 18.57
CA SER A 431 29.62 -10.90 18.25
C SER A 431 30.32 -10.96 16.89
N ARG A 432 30.58 -9.80 16.30
CA ARG A 432 31.58 -9.70 15.23
C ARG A 432 32.91 -10.24 15.75
N SER A 433 33.68 -10.90 14.88
CA SER A 433 35.04 -11.31 15.21
C SER A 433 35.94 -10.09 15.22
N GLU A 434 36.63 -9.87 16.34
CA GLU A 434 37.64 -8.83 16.47
C GLU A 434 39.03 -9.42 16.27
N ARG A 435 39.97 -8.58 15.79
CA ARG A 435 41.36 -8.96 15.51
C ARG A 435 42.31 -7.99 16.19
N PHE A 436 43.35 -8.52 16.81
CA PHE A 436 44.45 -7.73 17.33
C PHE A 436 45.81 -8.41 17.08
N HIS A 437 46.88 -7.61 17.16
CA HIS A 437 48.24 -8.06 16.90
C HIS A 437 49.14 -7.72 18.09
N ILE A 438 49.91 -8.71 18.53
CA ILE A 438 50.95 -8.55 19.55
C ILE A 438 52.30 -8.59 18.83
N ALA A 439 53.01 -7.46 18.85
CA ALA A 439 54.34 -7.37 18.27
C ALA A 439 55.35 -8.24 19.04
N THR A 440 56.32 -8.78 18.30
CA THR A 440 57.50 -9.42 18.88
C THR A 440 58.36 -8.35 19.54
N THR A 441 58.61 -8.47 20.84
CA THR A 441 59.61 -7.66 21.53
C THR A 441 60.98 -8.01 20.95
N ARG A 442 61.64 -7.03 20.30
CA ARG A 442 63.05 -7.16 19.90
C ARG A 442 63.96 -7.00 21.11
#